data_AF-A0A960B1X2-F1
#
_entry.id   AF-A0A960B1X2-F1
#
_cell.length_a   1.000
_cell.length_b   1.000
_cell.length_c   1.000
_cell.angle_alpha   90.00
_cell.angle_beta   90.00
_cell.angle_gamma   90.00
#
_symmetry.space_group_name_H-M   'P 1'
#
loop_
_entity.id
_entity.type
_entity.pdbx_description
1 polymer ?
#
loop_
_entity_poly.entity_id
_entity_poly.type
_entity_poly.pdbx_seq_one_letter_code
_entity_poly.pdbx_strand_id
1 'polypeptide(L)'
;MDVDFESRLSEALHRGVDTVTPPVDRLVTGGITRAHEDRRRQRRWIVAGVAAASVMAAAAITTYVVRGGSEDLTEDPPVATERPPAVCRPVDQGVIPAWARTGFSDPAPRVAHVMSDHGRIVAILFGGQLYAPPSDEVNNKILWVAEPVTAPGTSGGAPSDLTITARLAAAGLEVHRSVAGGPGPSIVDLPRAGCWQLTLRWGEDPQQQDTMSLAYAVP
;
A
#
# COMPACT_ATOMS: atom_id res chain seq x y z
N MET A 1 -30.92 -39.33 -32.85
CA MET A 1 -30.37 -38.27 -31.98
C MET A 1 -31.57 -37.61 -31.33
N ASP A 2 -31.65 -37.72 -30.00
CA ASP A 2 -32.90 -37.69 -29.24
C ASP A 2 -33.17 -36.29 -28.69
N VAL A 3 -34.28 -35.68 -29.12
CA VAL A 3 -34.66 -34.27 -28.87
C VAL A 3 -35.12 -34.04 -27.41
N ASP A 4 -35.37 -35.13 -26.68
CA ASP A 4 -35.84 -35.12 -25.29
C ASP A 4 -34.71 -34.79 -24.28
N PHE A 5 -33.45 -35.08 -24.61
CA PHE A 5 -32.32 -34.83 -23.70
C PHE A 5 -31.99 -33.33 -23.57
N GLU A 6 -31.94 -32.60 -24.68
CA GLU A 6 -31.62 -31.16 -24.65
C GLU A 6 -32.71 -30.33 -23.98
N SER A 7 -33.97 -30.73 -24.14
CA SER A 7 -35.11 -30.09 -23.50
C SER A 7 -35.05 -30.24 -21.97
N ARG A 8 -34.73 -31.45 -21.48
CA ARG A 8 -34.57 -31.72 -20.05
C ARG A 8 -33.34 -31.06 -19.45
N LEU A 9 -32.25 -30.92 -20.22
CA LEU A 9 -31.05 -30.22 -19.79
C LEU A 9 -31.29 -28.71 -19.65
N SER A 10 -32.03 -28.12 -20.59
CA SER A 10 -32.38 -26.71 -20.58
C SER A 10 -33.31 -26.36 -19.40
N GLU A 11 -34.28 -27.23 -19.11
CA GLU A 11 -35.19 -27.05 -17.98
C GLU A 11 -34.50 -27.25 -16.62
N ALA A 12 -33.53 -28.19 -16.54
CA ALA A 12 -32.71 -28.38 -15.34
C ALA A 12 -31.77 -27.19 -15.08
N LEU A 13 -31.24 -26.56 -16.13
CA LEU A 13 -30.38 -25.38 -16.01
C LEU A 13 -31.16 -24.13 -15.60
N HIS A 14 -32.41 -23.95 -16.06
CA HIS A 14 -33.24 -22.84 -15.59
C HIS A 14 -33.72 -23.02 -14.14
N ARG A 15 -33.96 -24.26 -13.69
CA ARG A 15 -34.37 -24.53 -12.30
C ARG A 15 -33.23 -24.39 -11.28
N GLY A 16 -31.97 -24.36 -11.73
CA GLY A 16 -30.78 -24.18 -10.89
C GLY A 16 -30.40 -22.73 -10.57
N VAL A 17 -31.00 -21.75 -11.25
CA VAL A 17 -30.61 -20.33 -11.14
C VAL A 17 -31.37 -19.59 -10.02
N ASP A 18 -32.52 -20.09 -9.59
CA ASP A 18 -33.34 -19.45 -8.54
C ASP A 18 -32.93 -19.80 -7.09
N THR A 19 -31.86 -20.58 -6.89
CA THR A 19 -31.45 -21.04 -5.55
C THR A 19 -30.09 -20.53 -5.07
N VAL A 20 -29.45 -19.62 -5.79
CA VAL A 20 -28.17 -19.04 -5.36
C VAL A 20 -28.28 -17.53 -5.21
N THR A 21 -28.99 -17.10 -4.18
CA THR A 21 -28.82 -15.76 -3.61
C THR A 21 -27.62 -15.82 -2.67
N PRO A 22 -26.45 -15.25 -3.00
CA PRO A 22 -25.36 -15.17 -2.04
C PRO A 22 -25.79 -14.25 -0.88
N PRO A 23 -25.54 -14.63 0.40
CA PRO A 23 -25.91 -13.82 1.55
C PRO A 23 -24.96 -12.62 1.68
N VAL A 24 -25.20 -11.58 0.89
CA VAL A 24 -24.43 -10.32 0.93
C VAL A 24 -24.51 -9.63 2.29
N ASP A 25 -25.59 -9.85 3.05
CA ASP A 25 -25.78 -9.28 4.39
C ASP A 25 -24.75 -9.79 5.41
N ARG A 26 -24.21 -11.00 5.23
CA ARG A 26 -23.18 -11.54 6.15
C ARG A 26 -21.78 -11.01 5.86
N LEU A 27 -21.48 -10.59 4.64
CA LEU A 27 -20.19 -10.00 4.27
C LEU A 27 -20.08 -8.55 4.72
N VAL A 28 -21.17 -7.78 4.65
CA VAL A 28 -21.21 -6.39 5.11
C VAL A 28 -21.16 -6.30 6.64
N THR A 29 -21.91 -7.17 7.34
CA THR A 29 -21.97 -7.13 8.81
C THR A 29 -20.71 -7.69 9.47
N GLY A 30 -20.03 -8.67 8.84
CA GLY A 30 -18.78 -9.25 9.35
C GLY A 30 -17.56 -8.33 9.26
N GLY A 31 -17.55 -7.38 8.31
CA GLY A 31 -16.50 -6.38 8.19
C GLY A 31 -16.59 -5.26 9.24
N ILE A 32 -17.82 -4.88 9.60
CA ILE A 32 -18.08 -3.81 10.57
C ILE A 32 -17.73 -4.27 11.99
N THR A 33 -18.03 -5.51 12.37
CA THR A 33 -17.77 -6.02 13.73
C THR A 33 -16.28 -6.23 14.02
N ARG A 34 -15.49 -6.69 13.03
CA ARG A 34 -14.03 -6.85 13.19
C ARG A 34 -13.29 -5.52 13.38
N ALA A 35 -13.72 -4.46 12.69
CA ALA A 35 -13.12 -3.13 12.82
C ALA A 35 -13.30 -2.51 14.22
N HIS A 36 -14.38 -2.87 14.93
CA HIS A 36 -14.61 -2.41 16.30
C HIS A 36 -13.81 -3.18 17.36
N GLU A 37 -13.52 -4.48 17.14
CA GLU A 37 -12.70 -5.27 18.06
C GLU A 37 -11.21 -4.92 18.00
N ASP A 38 -10.67 -4.65 16.81
CA ASP A 38 -9.26 -4.23 16.65
C ASP A 38 -8.98 -2.87 17.30
N ARG A 39 -9.91 -1.90 17.19
CA ARG A 39 -9.82 -0.60 17.88
C ARG A 39 -9.79 -0.73 19.41
N ARG A 40 -10.45 -1.74 19.99
CA ARG A 40 -10.42 -1.98 21.45
C ARG A 40 -9.10 -2.61 21.92
N ARG A 41 -8.50 -3.50 21.13
CA ARG A 41 -7.18 -4.07 21.45
C ARG A 41 -6.09 -3.01 21.34
N GLN A 42 -6.15 -2.13 20.35
CA GLN A 42 -5.12 -1.11 20.12
C GLN A 42 -5.11 -0.01 21.20
N ARG A 43 -6.27 0.39 21.74
CA ARG A 43 -6.34 1.34 22.88
C ARG A 43 -5.77 0.78 24.18
N ARG A 44 -5.70 -0.54 24.37
CA ARG A 44 -5.12 -1.14 25.59
C ARG A 44 -3.58 -1.05 25.64
N TRP A 45 -2.90 -0.97 24.51
CA TRP A 45 -1.43 -0.90 24.47
C TRP A 45 -0.89 0.52 24.72
N ILE A 46 -1.69 1.56 24.49
CA ILE A 46 -1.24 2.96 24.64
C ILE A 46 -1.23 3.42 26.12
N VAL A 47 -1.90 2.70 27.04
CA VAL A 47 -1.98 3.09 28.47
C VAL A 47 -0.91 2.41 29.35
N ALA A 48 -0.18 1.40 28.85
CA ALA A 48 0.78 0.65 29.66
C ALA A 48 2.26 1.09 29.52
N GLY A 49 2.57 2.10 28.69
CA GLY A 49 3.95 2.44 28.30
C GLY A 49 4.57 3.68 28.94
N VAL A 50 4.05 4.18 30.07
CA VAL A 50 4.65 5.32 30.79
C VAL A 50 4.92 4.95 32.24
N ALA A 51 5.85 4.01 32.45
CA ALA A 51 6.57 3.85 33.71
C ALA A 51 7.75 2.89 33.51
N ALA A 52 8.95 3.44 33.36
CA ALA A 52 10.24 2.94 33.87
C ALA A 52 11.39 3.25 32.91
N ALA A 53 12.22 4.24 33.26
CA ALA A 53 13.61 3.99 33.65
C ALA A 53 14.36 5.32 33.75
N SER A 54 14.47 5.82 34.98
CA SER A 54 15.37 6.89 35.35
C SER A 54 16.57 6.28 36.07
N VAL A 55 17.77 6.85 35.81
CA VAL A 55 18.99 6.82 36.63
C VAL A 55 19.87 5.56 36.52
N MET A 56 21.13 5.75 36.06
CA MET A 56 22.35 5.37 36.80
C MET A 56 23.57 6.13 36.23
N ALA A 57 24.37 6.63 37.15
CA ALA A 57 25.37 7.69 37.01
C ALA A 57 26.81 7.20 36.71
N ALA A 58 27.64 8.18 36.31
CA ALA A 58 29.04 8.41 36.69
C ALA A 58 30.17 7.43 36.31
N ALA A 59 31.07 7.97 35.47
CA ALA A 59 32.55 8.02 35.55
C ALA A 59 33.38 6.80 36.00
N ALA A 60 34.27 6.35 35.11
CA ALA A 60 35.61 5.87 35.48
C ALA A 60 36.61 6.12 34.34
N ILE A 61 37.61 6.95 34.65
CA ILE A 61 38.82 7.18 33.86
C ILE A 61 39.74 5.98 34.09
N THR A 62 40.09 5.24 33.04
CA THR A 62 41.26 4.36 33.06
C THR A 62 42.03 4.50 31.75
N THR A 63 43.16 5.18 31.84
CA THR A 63 44.18 5.27 30.82
C THR A 63 44.81 3.90 30.55
N TYR A 64 44.74 3.42 29.30
CA TYR A 64 45.70 2.45 28.79
C TYR A 64 46.22 2.96 27.45
N VAL A 65 47.47 3.45 27.49
CA VAL A 65 48.30 3.70 26.30
C VAL A 65 49.15 2.46 26.12
N VAL A 66 48.86 1.63 25.11
CA VAL A 66 49.86 0.73 24.51
C VAL A 66 49.73 0.80 22.99
N ARG A 67 50.91 0.98 22.41
CA ARG A 67 51.22 1.32 21.02
C ARG A 67 51.35 0.03 20.20
N GLY A 68 50.66 -0.02 19.07
CA GLY A 68 50.81 -1.00 17.98
C GLY A 68 49.78 -0.61 16.93
N GLY A 69 50.15 0.03 15.84
CA GLY A 69 50.92 -0.56 14.74
C GLY A 69 49.94 -0.64 13.57
N SER A 70 50.21 0.14 12.52
CA SER A 70 49.71 0.16 11.13
C SER A 70 48.48 -0.74 10.83
N GLU A 71 47.39 -0.27 10.24
CA GLU A 71 47.32 0.27 8.88
C GLU A 71 46.20 1.31 8.73
N ASP A 72 46.54 2.36 7.99
CA ASP A 72 45.68 3.44 7.55
C ASP A 72 44.73 2.94 6.45
N LEU A 73 43.47 2.67 6.83
CA LEU A 73 42.33 2.67 5.91
C LEU A 73 41.27 3.56 6.52
N THR A 74 41.51 4.86 6.39
CA THR A 74 40.46 5.88 6.49
C THR A 74 39.50 5.66 5.32
N GLU A 75 38.60 4.70 5.45
CA GLU A 75 37.43 4.59 4.59
C GLU A 75 36.46 5.66 5.08
N ASP A 76 36.38 6.77 4.32
CA ASP A 76 35.39 7.82 4.55
C ASP A 76 34.01 7.16 4.76
N PRO A 77 33.25 7.49 5.83
CA PRO A 77 31.89 7.04 5.93
C PRO A 77 31.16 7.47 4.65
N PRO A 78 30.36 6.60 4.01
CA PRO A 78 29.66 6.99 2.80
C PRO A 78 28.85 8.24 3.14
N VAL A 79 29.24 9.36 2.53
CA VAL A 79 28.51 10.62 2.59
C VAL A 79 27.09 10.25 2.17
N ALA A 80 26.19 10.19 3.16
CA ALA A 80 24.78 9.94 2.92
C ALA A 80 24.34 11.08 2.01
N THR A 81 24.22 10.78 0.72
CA THR A 81 23.75 11.74 -0.25
C THR A 81 22.32 12.04 0.15
N GLU A 82 22.13 13.19 0.78
CA GLU A 82 20.82 13.68 1.18
C GLU A 82 20.02 13.83 -0.11
N ARG A 83 19.14 12.84 -0.35
CA ARG A 83 18.28 12.85 -1.53
C ARG A 83 17.42 14.12 -1.43
N PRO A 84 17.33 14.94 -2.49
CA PRO A 84 16.54 16.15 -2.46
C PRO A 84 15.11 15.86 -1.98
N PRO A 85 14.46 16.81 -1.29
CA PRO A 85 13.11 16.61 -0.78
C PRO A 85 12.21 16.18 -1.94
N ALA A 86 11.44 15.10 -1.72
CA ALA A 86 10.51 14.61 -2.73
C ALA A 86 9.51 15.73 -3.07
N VAL A 87 9.48 16.15 -4.33
CA VAL A 87 8.44 17.04 -4.84
C VAL A 87 7.26 16.16 -5.22
N CYS A 88 6.12 16.38 -4.59
CA CYS A 88 4.95 15.57 -4.88
C CYS A 88 4.46 15.84 -6.29
N ARG A 89 4.22 14.76 -7.04
CA ARG A 89 3.50 14.85 -8.29
C ARG A 89 2.08 15.33 -7.98
N PRO A 90 1.54 16.29 -8.75
CA PRO A 90 0.15 16.69 -8.59
C PRO A 90 -0.77 15.50 -8.89
N VAL A 91 -1.94 15.48 -8.24
CA VAL A 91 -3.00 14.51 -8.55
C VAL A 91 -3.58 14.87 -9.92
N ASP A 92 -3.48 13.93 -10.86
CA ASP A 92 -4.05 14.07 -12.20
C ASP A 92 -5.56 13.78 -12.15
N GLN A 93 -6.34 14.56 -12.89
CA GLN A 93 -7.80 14.43 -13.05
C GLN A 93 -8.18 13.98 -14.48
N GLY A 94 -7.18 13.64 -15.29
CA GLY A 94 -7.29 13.18 -16.66
C GLY A 94 -7.78 11.75 -16.79
N VAL A 95 -7.71 11.25 -18.02
CA VAL A 95 -8.08 9.87 -18.35
C VAL A 95 -6.93 8.95 -17.98
N ILE A 96 -7.20 7.90 -17.20
CA ILE A 96 -6.19 6.90 -16.81
C ILE A 96 -5.68 6.09 -18.03
N PRO A 97 -4.48 5.49 -17.95
CA PRO A 97 -3.94 4.65 -19.01
C PRO A 97 -4.88 3.52 -19.41
N ALA A 98 -4.87 3.12 -20.68
CA ALA A 98 -5.80 2.12 -21.22
C ALA A 98 -5.76 0.78 -20.44
N TRP A 99 -4.58 0.32 -20.04
CA TRP A 99 -4.40 -0.90 -19.25
C TRP A 99 -5.01 -0.82 -17.84
N ALA A 100 -5.25 0.39 -17.31
CA ALA A 100 -5.85 0.62 -16.00
C ALA A 100 -7.38 0.77 -16.04
N ARG A 101 -8.00 0.69 -17.22
CA ARG A 101 -9.45 0.96 -17.40
C ARG A 101 -10.34 -0.25 -17.18
N THR A 102 -9.76 -1.44 -17.03
CA THR A 102 -10.53 -2.66 -16.79
C THR A 102 -11.38 -2.50 -15.51
N GLY A 103 -12.68 -2.75 -15.62
CA GLY A 103 -13.64 -2.61 -14.52
C GLY A 103 -14.38 -1.26 -14.47
N PHE A 104 -13.97 -0.27 -15.27
CA PHE A 104 -14.75 0.96 -15.45
C PHE A 104 -15.82 0.78 -16.53
N SER A 105 -17.00 1.34 -16.31
CA SER A 105 -18.08 1.33 -17.33
C SER A 105 -17.85 2.39 -18.42
N ASP A 106 -17.15 3.48 -18.10
CA ASP A 106 -16.75 4.51 -19.05
C ASP A 106 -15.45 4.07 -19.77
N PRO A 107 -15.37 4.10 -21.11
CA PRO A 107 -14.15 3.76 -21.85
C PRO A 107 -13.00 4.78 -21.71
N ALA A 108 -13.27 5.99 -21.22
CA ALA A 108 -12.30 7.05 -20.96
C ALA A 108 -12.53 7.69 -19.58
N PRO A 109 -12.45 6.91 -18.49
CA PRO A 109 -12.82 7.37 -17.17
C PRO A 109 -11.84 8.44 -16.70
N ARG A 110 -12.39 9.57 -16.24
CA ARG A 110 -11.65 10.68 -15.61
C ARG A 110 -11.76 10.55 -14.11
N VAL A 111 -10.65 10.24 -13.45
CA VAL A 111 -10.60 10.00 -12.01
C VAL A 111 -9.32 10.60 -11.43
N ALA A 112 -9.38 11.01 -10.17
CA ALA A 112 -8.21 11.49 -9.43
C ALA A 112 -7.18 10.35 -9.29
N HIS A 113 -5.98 10.54 -9.81
CA HIS A 113 -4.95 9.51 -9.78
C HIS A 113 -3.52 10.07 -9.75
N VAL A 114 -2.59 9.23 -9.32
CA VAL A 114 -1.16 9.51 -9.39
C VAL A 114 -0.48 8.35 -10.11
N MET A 115 0.29 8.68 -11.14
CA MET A 115 1.10 7.73 -11.88
C MET A 115 2.44 7.50 -11.18
N SER A 116 2.90 6.25 -11.13
CA SER A 116 4.27 5.93 -10.74
C SER A 116 5.32 6.50 -11.70
N ASP A 117 6.56 6.49 -11.25
CA ASP A 117 7.69 7.12 -11.95
C ASP A 117 8.00 6.42 -13.29
N HIS A 118 7.91 5.08 -13.33
CA HIS A 118 8.08 4.31 -14.56
C HIS A 118 6.75 3.92 -15.23
N GLY A 119 5.63 4.39 -14.68
CA GLY A 119 4.31 4.17 -15.26
C GLY A 119 3.80 2.72 -15.21
N ARG A 120 4.28 1.92 -14.25
CA ARG A 120 3.89 0.51 -14.09
C ARG A 120 2.77 0.29 -13.10
N ILE A 121 2.40 1.30 -12.32
CA ILE A 121 1.30 1.23 -11.37
C ILE A 121 0.65 2.62 -11.19
N VAL A 122 -0.68 2.65 -11.12
CA VAL A 122 -1.44 3.86 -10.86
C VAL A 122 -2.15 3.75 -9.51
N ALA A 123 -2.11 4.83 -8.74
CA ALA A 123 -2.88 4.99 -7.51
C ALA A 123 -4.11 5.87 -7.81
N ILE A 124 -5.31 5.28 -7.82
CA ILE A 124 -6.57 6.00 -8.00
C ILE A 124 -7.12 6.38 -6.63
N LEU A 125 -7.34 7.68 -6.41
CA LEU A 125 -7.71 8.25 -5.11
C LEU A 125 -9.22 8.49 -5.06
N PHE A 126 -9.95 7.69 -4.29
CA PHE A 126 -11.43 7.82 -4.24
C PHE A 126 -11.89 9.15 -3.64
N GLY A 127 -11.15 9.68 -2.65
CA GLY A 127 -11.43 10.97 -2.03
C GLY A 127 -10.81 12.16 -2.76
N GLY A 128 -10.11 11.95 -3.88
CA GLY A 128 -9.39 13.00 -4.61
C GLY A 128 -8.11 13.52 -3.93
N GLN A 129 -8.02 13.38 -2.61
CA GLN A 129 -6.91 13.83 -1.76
C GLN A 129 -6.72 12.83 -0.61
N LEU A 130 -5.49 12.68 -0.13
CA LEU A 130 -5.16 11.89 1.07
C LEU A 130 -4.86 12.83 2.23
N TYR A 131 -5.17 12.41 3.45
CA TYR A 131 -5.09 13.21 4.67
C TYR A 131 -4.33 12.52 5.80
N ALA A 132 -3.56 13.30 6.56
CA ALA A 132 -2.88 12.86 7.78
C ALA A 132 -2.98 13.95 8.87
N PRO A 133 -3.67 13.70 10.00
CA PRO A 133 -4.39 12.46 10.32
C PRO A 133 -5.54 12.19 9.32
N PRO A 134 -6.05 10.95 9.24
CA PRO A 134 -7.20 10.63 8.37
C PRO A 134 -8.38 11.57 8.65
N SER A 135 -9.06 12.01 7.59
CA SER A 135 -10.25 12.86 7.70
C SER A 135 -11.46 12.07 8.19
N ASP A 136 -12.36 12.74 8.91
CA ASP A 136 -13.65 12.17 9.33
C ASP A 136 -14.67 12.13 8.16
N GLU A 137 -14.43 12.91 7.11
CA GLU A 137 -15.34 13.02 5.94
C GLU A 137 -14.97 12.05 4.82
N VAL A 138 -13.66 11.86 4.58
CA VAL A 138 -13.14 11.01 3.51
C VAL A 138 -12.02 10.12 4.02
N ASN A 139 -12.06 8.85 3.63
CA ASN A 139 -10.99 7.91 3.94
C ASN A 139 -9.85 8.01 2.93
N ASN A 140 -8.66 7.57 3.34
CA ASN A 140 -7.49 7.45 2.45
C ASN A 140 -7.59 6.20 1.56
N LYS A 141 -8.72 6.04 0.85
CA LYS A 141 -8.97 4.90 -0.01
C LYS A 141 -8.27 5.06 -1.35
N ILE A 142 -7.46 4.07 -1.69
CA ILE A 142 -6.67 3.99 -2.91
C ILE A 142 -7.00 2.67 -3.62
N LEU A 143 -7.31 2.74 -4.91
CA LEU A 143 -7.27 1.58 -5.80
C LEU A 143 -5.91 1.58 -6.51
N TRP A 144 -5.11 0.57 -6.22
CA TRP A 144 -3.84 0.31 -6.91
C TRP A 144 -4.10 -0.54 -8.14
N VAL A 145 -3.70 -0.09 -9.32
CA VAL A 145 -3.80 -0.87 -10.56
C VAL A 145 -2.40 -0.97 -11.15
N ALA A 146 -1.86 -2.19 -11.19
CA ALA A 146 -0.57 -2.46 -11.82
C ALA A 146 -0.74 -2.80 -13.29
N GLU A 147 0.22 -2.40 -14.11
CA GLU A 147 0.31 -2.78 -15.51
C GLU A 147 0.53 -4.30 -15.61
N PRO A 148 -0.23 -5.01 -16.46
CA PRO A 148 -0.03 -6.44 -16.67
C PRO A 148 1.37 -6.73 -17.25
N VAL A 149 2.14 -7.58 -16.56
CA VAL A 149 3.44 -8.05 -17.07
C VAL A 149 3.21 -9.13 -18.11
N THR A 150 3.72 -8.93 -19.33
CA THR A 150 3.64 -9.88 -20.45
C THR A 150 4.97 -10.61 -20.62
N ALA A 151 5.43 -11.31 -19.58
CA ALA A 151 6.59 -12.18 -19.69
C ALA A 151 6.18 -13.58 -20.19
N PRO A 152 6.89 -14.19 -21.17
CA PRO A 152 6.65 -15.57 -21.56
C PRO A 152 6.88 -16.52 -20.38
N GLY A 153 5.91 -17.38 -20.07
CA GLY A 153 6.03 -18.38 -19.00
C GLY A 153 5.61 -17.91 -17.60
N THR A 154 5.29 -16.63 -17.40
CA THR A 154 4.55 -16.20 -16.21
C THR A 154 3.07 -16.49 -16.42
N SER A 155 2.65 -17.71 -16.10
CA SER A 155 1.25 -17.95 -15.75
C SER A 155 0.92 -16.98 -14.63
N GLY A 156 -0.12 -16.16 -14.79
CA GLY A 156 -0.55 -15.17 -13.79
C GLY A 156 -0.69 -15.83 -12.42
N GLY A 157 0.37 -15.75 -11.63
CA GLY A 157 0.42 -16.33 -10.29
C GLY A 157 -0.66 -15.68 -9.43
N ALA A 158 -1.01 -16.34 -8.33
CA ALA A 158 -1.83 -15.68 -7.32
C ALA A 158 -1.19 -14.31 -6.99
N PRO A 159 -1.98 -13.22 -6.94
CA PRO A 159 -1.40 -11.90 -6.78
C PRO A 159 -0.67 -11.84 -5.43
N SER A 160 0.63 -11.53 -5.49
CA SER A 160 1.45 -11.28 -4.30
C SER A 160 1.07 -9.95 -3.68
N ASP A 161 1.16 -9.87 -2.36
CA ASP A 161 0.95 -8.65 -1.59
C ASP A 161 1.68 -7.44 -2.21
N LEU A 162 1.00 -6.29 -2.24
CA LEU A 162 1.64 -5.02 -2.57
C LEU A 162 2.30 -4.49 -1.30
N THR A 163 3.62 -4.58 -1.25
CA THR A 163 4.44 -3.99 -0.19
C THR A 163 4.75 -2.54 -0.52
N ILE A 164 4.65 -1.68 0.50
CA ILE A 164 4.82 -0.24 0.40
C ILE A 164 5.82 0.19 1.47
N THR A 165 6.94 0.76 1.05
CA THR A 165 7.86 1.48 1.95
C THR A 165 7.73 2.97 1.67
N ALA A 166 7.11 3.69 2.60
CA ALA A 166 6.85 5.12 2.49
C ALA A 166 7.88 5.90 3.32
N ARG A 167 8.52 6.90 2.71
CA ARG A 167 9.51 7.77 3.33
C ARG A 167 9.09 9.23 3.27
N LEU A 168 9.16 9.93 4.40
CA LEU A 168 8.98 11.38 4.50
C LEU A 168 10.33 12.00 4.82
N ALA A 169 11.07 12.41 3.77
CA ALA A 169 12.45 12.86 3.88
C ALA A 169 12.63 14.00 4.89
N ALA A 170 11.78 15.03 4.82
CA ALA A 170 11.83 16.20 5.70
C ALA A 170 11.66 15.86 7.21
N ALA A 171 11.11 14.69 7.52
CA ALA A 171 10.90 14.23 8.89
C ALA A 171 11.78 13.04 9.29
N GLY A 172 12.59 12.51 8.37
CA GLY A 172 13.34 11.27 8.59
C GLY A 172 12.45 10.07 8.94
N LEU A 173 11.18 10.06 8.53
CA LEU A 173 10.24 8.99 8.86
C LEU A 173 10.17 7.95 7.75
N GLU A 174 10.16 6.68 8.15
CA GLU A 174 9.88 5.54 7.28
C GLU A 174 8.72 4.70 7.86
N VAL A 175 7.83 4.27 6.98
CA VAL A 175 6.63 3.53 7.33
C VAL A 175 6.42 2.40 6.32
N HIS A 176 6.23 1.18 6.82
CA HIS A 176 5.87 0.04 5.98
C HIS A 176 4.36 -0.22 6.02
N ARG A 177 3.78 -0.52 4.86
CA ARG A 177 2.41 -0.99 4.67
C ARG A 177 2.40 -2.18 3.73
N SER A 178 1.36 -3.00 3.82
CA SER A 178 1.07 -4.07 2.87
C SER A 178 -0.40 -4.00 2.48
N VAL A 179 -0.70 -4.29 1.21
CA VAL A 179 -2.04 -4.58 0.73
C VAL A 179 -2.08 -6.07 0.41
N ALA A 180 -2.84 -6.80 1.22
CA ALA A 180 -2.96 -8.25 1.10
C ALA A 180 -3.58 -8.64 -0.25
N GLY A 181 -2.98 -9.63 -0.93
CA GLY A 181 -3.46 -10.09 -2.22
C GLY A 181 -3.17 -9.14 -3.38
N GLY A 182 -2.24 -8.20 -3.19
CA GLY A 182 -1.65 -7.40 -4.26
C GLY A 182 -2.30 -6.05 -4.55
N PRO A 183 -1.94 -5.42 -5.68
CA PRO A 183 -2.53 -4.17 -6.13
C PRO A 183 -4.05 -4.33 -6.23
N GLY A 184 -4.77 -3.46 -5.52
CA GLY A 184 -6.22 -3.51 -5.40
C GLY A 184 -6.75 -2.40 -4.50
N PRO A 185 -8.02 -2.45 -4.10
CA PRO A 185 -8.60 -1.47 -3.20
C PRO A 185 -8.02 -1.60 -1.79
N SER A 186 -7.60 -0.48 -1.20
CA SER A 186 -7.03 -0.44 0.15
C SER A 186 -7.27 0.91 0.83
N ILE A 187 -7.10 0.96 2.15
CA ILE A 187 -6.98 2.20 2.92
C ILE A 187 -5.52 2.29 3.37
N VAL A 188 -4.85 3.40 3.03
CA VAL A 188 -3.44 3.60 3.37
C VAL A 188 -3.29 4.87 4.19
N ASP A 189 -3.09 4.71 5.49
CA ASP A 189 -2.86 5.82 6.41
C ASP A 189 -1.37 6.00 6.72
N LEU A 190 -0.90 7.23 6.55
CA LEU A 190 0.44 7.66 6.94
C LEU A 190 0.36 8.66 8.11
N PRO A 191 1.34 8.65 9.02
CA PRO A 191 1.20 9.30 10.33
C PRO A 191 1.32 10.83 10.29
N ARG A 192 1.79 11.41 9.16
CA ARG A 192 2.02 12.86 9.03
C ARG A 192 1.67 13.35 7.64
N ALA A 193 1.17 14.57 7.59
CA ALA A 193 1.03 15.31 6.34
C ALA A 193 2.41 15.60 5.74
N GLY A 194 2.45 15.72 4.42
CA GLY A 194 3.67 15.97 3.65
C GLY A 194 3.74 15.12 2.39
N CYS A 195 4.88 15.25 1.70
CA CYS A 195 5.16 14.48 0.50
C CYS A 195 5.89 13.19 0.83
N TRP A 196 5.23 12.06 0.60
CA TRP A 196 5.78 10.75 0.87
C TRP A 196 6.30 10.11 -0.41
N GLN A 197 7.56 9.69 -0.40
CA GLN A 197 8.11 8.84 -1.45
C GLN A 197 7.81 7.39 -1.11
N LEU A 198 7.07 6.71 -1.98
CA LEU A 198 6.73 5.31 -1.86
C LEU A 198 7.64 4.49 -2.78
N THR A 199 8.17 3.41 -2.24
CA THR A 199 8.70 2.28 -3.01
C THR A 199 7.68 1.16 -2.94
N LEU A 200 7.23 0.71 -4.10
CA LEU A 200 6.15 -0.25 -4.29
C LEU A 200 6.73 -1.53 -4.90
N ARG A 201 6.36 -2.69 -4.34
CA ARG A 201 6.67 -4.01 -4.93
C ARG A 201 5.47 -4.92 -4.78
N TRP A 202 5.07 -5.55 -5.88
CA TRP A 202 3.91 -6.45 -5.94
C TRP A 202 4.21 -7.79 -6.61
N GLY A 203 5.49 -8.16 -6.65
CA GLY A 203 5.97 -9.46 -7.09
C GLY A 203 7.49 -9.49 -7.20
N GLU A 204 8.01 -10.60 -7.71
CA GLU A 204 9.45 -10.85 -7.81
C GLU A 204 10.05 -10.40 -9.14
N ASP A 205 9.22 -10.18 -10.17
CA ASP A 205 9.70 -9.66 -11.45
C ASP A 205 10.20 -8.20 -11.28
N PRO A 206 11.36 -7.82 -11.85
CA PRO A 206 11.85 -6.44 -11.79
C PRO A 206 10.89 -5.37 -12.38
N GLN A 207 9.90 -5.79 -13.17
CA GLN A 207 8.80 -4.95 -13.67
C GLN A 207 7.66 -4.80 -12.65
N GLN A 208 7.56 -5.70 -11.67
CA GLN A 208 6.56 -5.65 -10.59
C GLN A 208 7.00 -4.80 -9.39
N GLN A 209 7.71 -3.73 -9.68
CA GLN A 209 8.14 -2.72 -8.73
C GLN A 209 8.22 -1.35 -9.40
N ASP A 210 7.93 -0.31 -8.62
CA ASP A 210 8.04 1.08 -9.04
C ASP A 210 8.13 2.02 -7.83
N THR A 211 8.33 3.30 -8.09
CA THR A 211 8.31 4.37 -7.09
C THR A 211 7.26 5.41 -7.44
N MET A 212 6.70 6.10 -6.44
CA MET A 212 5.83 7.25 -6.67
C MET A 212 5.85 8.20 -5.48
N SER A 213 5.42 9.44 -5.67
CA SER A 213 5.25 10.41 -4.60
C SER A 213 3.77 10.68 -4.35
N LEU A 214 3.30 10.53 -3.11
CA LEU A 214 1.92 10.83 -2.70
C LEU A 214 1.89 11.96 -1.67
N ALA A 215 1.00 12.93 -1.89
CA ALA A 215 0.76 14.03 -0.97
C ALA A 215 -0.32 13.66 0.05
N TYR A 216 0.02 13.79 1.34
CA TYR A 216 -0.95 13.76 2.43
C TYR A 216 -1.13 15.18 2.95
N ALA A 217 -2.35 15.70 2.90
CA ALA A 217 -2.71 17.02 3.39
C ALA A 217 -3.11 16.97 4.88
N VAL A 218 -3.15 18.15 5.50
CA VAL A 218 -3.88 18.32 6.77
C VAL A 218 -5.38 18.42 6.42
N PRO A 219 -6.28 17.77 7.18
CA PRO A 219 -7.73 17.91 7.00
C PRO A 219 -8.24 19.34 7.01
#